data_AF-A0A1C3VTF6-F1
#
_entry.id   AF-A0A1C3VTF6-F1
#
_cell.length_a   1.000
_cell.length_b   1.000
_cell.length_c   1.000
_cell.angle_alpha   90.00
_cell.angle_beta   90.00
_cell.angle_gamma   90.00
#
_symmetry.space_group_name_H-M   'P 1'
#
loop_
_entity.id
_entity.type
_entity.pdbx_description
1 polymer ?
#
loop_
_entity_poly.entity_id
_entity_poly.type
_entity_poly.pdbx_seq_one_letter_code
_entity_poly.pdbx_strand_id
1 'polypeptide(L)'
;MDTQSAEDELSAIIAGAAKQPLLDAAYALWRQRYRLEAIAGRPTAEEVRVNRTFSPEEFIIQYRHERAHAHEGPMFGYVKRAHPRADDQAIRQAIITAVKFEDAYNKHFDWNGDFEDCVARAVKQAARKYPHYLETTYRDARNDLAYYMK
;
A
#
# COMPACT_ATOMS: atom_id res chain seq x y z
N MET A 1 14.91 -15.79 -10.06
CA MET A 1 13.78 -15.32 -10.88
C MET A 1 14.38 -14.84 -12.19
N ASP A 2 13.91 -15.35 -13.32
CA ASP A 2 14.36 -14.84 -14.62
C ASP A 2 13.92 -13.36 -14.76
N THR A 3 14.81 -12.49 -15.25
CA THR A 3 14.57 -11.04 -15.34
C THR A 3 13.32 -10.74 -16.17
N GLN A 4 13.09 -11.53 -17.22
CA GLN A 4 11.89 -11.40 -18.08
C GLN A 4 10.60 -11.64 -17.28
N SER A 5 10.58 -12.65 -16.42
CA SER A 5 9.41 -12.96 -15.59
C SER A 5 9.09 -11.86 -14.58
N ALA A 6 10.12 -11.17 -14.07
CA ALA A 6 9.96 -10.06 -13.12
C ALA A 6 9.36 -8.82 -13.79
N GLU A 7 9.81 -8.51 -15.00
CA GLU A 7 9.31 -7.39 -15.80
C GLU A 7 7.88 -7.62 -16.29
N ASP A 8 7.55 -8.86 -16.69
CA ASP A 8 6.20 -9.23 -17.09
C ASP A 8 5.22 -9.09 -15.92
N GLU A 9 5.62 -9.55 -14.73
CA GLU A 9 4.82 -9.42 -13.52
C GLU A 9 4.62 -7.94 -13.14
N LEU A 10 5.69 -7.14 -13.13
CA LEU A 10 5.59 -5.71 -12.87
C LEU A 10 4.64 -5.04 -13.85
N SER A 11 4.75 -5.38 -15.14
CA SER A 11 3.90 -4.83 -16.19
C SER A 11 2.44 -5.22 -15.99
N ALA A 12 2.16 -6.46 -15.57
CA ALA A 12 0.81 -6.92 -15.26
C ALA A 12 0.20 -6.18 -14.05
N ILE A 13 0.98 -5.97 -12.98
CA ILE A 13 0.54 -5.20 -11.81
C ILE A 13 0.19 -3.75 -12.20
N ILE A 14 1.08 -3.10 -12.94
CA ILE A 14 0.88 -1.72 -13.42
C ILE A 14 -0.33 -1.63 -14.35
N ALA A 15 -0.48 -2.56 -15.30
CA ALA A 15 -1.62 -2.60 -16.21
C ALA A 15 -2.95 -2.87 -15.49
N GLY A 16 -2.93 -3.63 -14.39
CA GLY A 16 -4.09 -3.81 -13.52
C GLY A 16 -4.49 -2.50 -12.83
N ALA A 17 -3.53 -1.80 -12.22
CA ALA A 17 -3.75 -0.52 -11.57
C ALA A 17 -4.23 0.56 -12.56
N ALA A 18 -3.70 0.60 -13.78
CA ALA A 18 -4.06 1.58 -14.81
C ALA A 18 -5.55 1.55 -15.24
N LYS A 19 -6.26 0.46 -14.95
CA LYS A 19 -7.71 0.32 -15.24
C LYS A 19 -8.58 1.02 -14.20
N GLN A 20 -8.02 1.41 -13.07
CA GLN A 20 -8.74 2.01 -11.95
C GLN A 20 -8.57 3.55 -11.97
N PRO A 21 -9.45 4.32 -11.29
CA PRO A 21 -9.19 5.72 -11.02
C PRO A 21 -7.89 5.91 -10.24
N LEU A 22 -7.24 7.08 -10.38
CA LEU A 22 -5.92 7.37 -9.80
C LEU A 22 -5.80 7.01 -8.31
N LEU A 23 -6.84 7.32 -7.53
CA LEU A 23 -6.84 7.09 -6.09
C LEU A 23 -6.88 5.59 -5.76
N ASP A 24 -7.75 4.83 -6.41
CA ASP A 24 -7.85 3.38 -6.30
C ASP A 24 -6.58 2.69 -6.81
N ALA A 25 -6.03 3.13 -7.94
CA ALA A 25 -4.78 2.62 -8.49
C ALA A 25 -3.60 2.80 -7.52
N ALA A 26 -3.51 3.96 -6.86
CA ALA A 26 -2.49 4.20 -5.84
C ALA A 26 -2.63 3.24 -4.66
N TYR A 27 -3.86 2.97 -4.21
CA TYR A 27 -4.11 2.00 -3.15
C TYR A 27 -3.83 0.55 -3.58
N ALA A 28 -4.24 0.17 -4.79
CA ALA A 28 -3.99 -1.15 -5.37
C ALA A 28 -2.49 -1.45 -5.54
N LEU A 29 -1.67 -0.44 -5.85
CA LEU A 29 -0.21 -0.57 -5.86
C LEU A 29 0.36 -0.59 -4.43
N TRP A 30 -0.17 0.24 -3.54
CA TRP A 30 0.32 0.34 -2.16
C TRP A 30 0.17 -0.96 -1.36
N ARG A 31 -0.96 -1.67 -1.48
CA ARG A 31 -1.16 -2.99 -0.87
C ARG A 31 -0.19 -4.05 -1.41
N GLN A 32 0.31 -3.88 -2.63
CA GLN A 32 1.30 -4.76 -3.25
C GLN A 32 2.75 -4.30 -3.02
N ARG A 33 3.00 -3.28 -2.17
CA ARG A 33 4.34 -2.70 -1.97
C ARG A 33 5.43 -3.74 -1.71
N TYR A 34 5.18 -4.75 -0.88
CA TYR A 34 6.17 -5.79 -0.58
C TYR A 34 6.45 -6.70 -1.78
N ARG A 35 5.43 -6.93 -2.62
CA ARG A 35 5.61 -7.68 -3.87
C ARG A 35 6.41 -6.85 -4.88
N LEU A 36 6.11 -5.56 -5.00
CA LEU A 36 6.83 -4.61 -5.85
C LEU A 36 8.30 -4.47 -5.40
N GLU A 37 8.56 -4.41 -4.09
CA GLU A 37 9.90 -4.43 -3.52
C GLU A 37 10.63 -5.72 -3.87
N ALA A 38 10.00 -6.89 -3.70
CA ALA A 38 10.59 -8.18 -4.06
C ALA A 38 10.95 -8.26 -5.55
N ILE A 39 10.08 -7.76 -6.44
CA ILE A 39 10.36 -7.66 -7.88
C ILE A 39 11.55 -6.73 -8.14
N ALA A 40 11.67 -5.64 -7.38
CA ALA A 40 12.79 -4.70 -7.45
C ALA A 40 14.07 -5.21 -6.77
N GLY A 41 14.09 -6.46 -6.27
CA GLY A 41 15.23 -7.04 -5.55
C GLY A 41 15.45 -6.44 -4.16
N ARG A 42 14.39 -5.92 -3.53
CA ARG A 42 14.40 -5.31 -2.20
C ARG A 42 13.66 -6.16 -1.16
N PRO A 43 14.09 -6.10 0.10
CA PRO A 43 15.31 -5.45 0.57
C PRO A 43 16.57 -6.18 0.08
N THR A 44 17.62 -5.42 -0.21
CA THR A 44 18.95 -5.92 -0.53
C THR A 44 19.60 -6.57 0.70
N ALA A 45 20.63 -7.39 0.49
CA ALA A 45 21.37 -8.01 1.59
C ALA A 45 21.95 -6.98 2.58
N GLU A 46 22.34 -5.80 2.07
CA GLU A 46 22.82 -4.70 2.90
C GLU A 46 21.70 -4.07 3.73
N GLU A 47 20.56 -3.77 3.11
CA GLU A 47 19.39 -3.23 3.82
C GLU A 47 18.93 -4.21 4.92
N VAL A 48 18.95 -5.53 4.64
CA VAL A 48 18.65 -6.55 5.67
C VAL A 48 19.68 -6.52 6.80
N ARG A 49 20.96 -6.37 6.49
CA ARG A 49 22.02 -6.29 7.51
C ARG A 49 21.84 -5.08 8.41
N VAL A 50 21.57 -3.90 7.83
CA VAL A 50 21.30 -2.66 8.57
C VAL A 50 20.02 -2.78 9.40
N ASN A 51 18.93 -3.28 8.81
CA ASN A 51 17.65 -3.40 9.53
C ASN A 51 17.74 -4.34 10.74
N ARG A 52 18.64 -5.34 10.71
CA ARG A 52 18.90 -6.25 11.85
C ARG A 52 19.64 -5.59 13.01
N THR A 53 20.26 -4.42 12.81
CA THR A 53 20.91 -3.68 13.91
C THR A 53 19.96 -2.74 14.64
N PHE A 54 18.76 -2.50 14.10
CA PHE A 54 17.78 -1.63 14.73
C PHE A 54 17.15 -2.28 15.96
N SER A 55 17.00 -1.49 17.02
CA SER A 55 16.07 -1.77 18.10
C SER A 55 14.62 -1.74 17.60
N PRO A 56 13.65 -2.31 18.34
CA PRO A 56 12.24 -2.22 17.98
C PRO A 56 11.75 -0.78 17.81
N GLU A 57 12.25 0.16 18.62
CA GLU A 57 11.87 1.58 18.53
C GLU A 57 12.41 2.23 17.25
N GLU A 58 13.69 2.01 16.92
CA GLU A 58 14.30 2.49 15.67
C GLU A 58 13.60 1.90 14.45
N PHE A 59 13.23 0.63 14.50
CA PHE A 59 12.47 -0.01 13.44
C PHE A 59 11.10 0.65 13.24
N ILE A 60 10.38 0.97 14.32
CA ILE A 60 9.09 1.68 14.25
C ILE A 60 9.27 3.09 13.69
N ILE A 61 10.33 3.81 14.08
CA ILE A 61 10.64 5.14 13.55
C ILE A 61 10.90 5.07 12.05
N GLN A 62 11.77 4.14 11.62
CA GLN A 62 12.06 3.93 10.20
C GLN A 62 10.80 3.55 9.42
N TYR A 63 10.02 2.61 9.92
CA TYR A 63 8.77 2.18 9.29
C TYR A 63 7.78 3.34 9.11
N ARG A 64 7.62 4.20 10.13
CA ARG A 64 6.76 5.39 10.05
C ARG A 64 7.31 6.40 9.04
N HIS A 65 8.62 6.59 9.00
CA HIS A 65 9.28 7.47 8.04
C HIS A 65 9.06 6.99 6.60
N GLU A 66 9.31 5.72 6.30
CA GLU A 66 9.08 5.15 4.96
C GLU A 66 7.64 5.34 4.48
N ARG A 67 6.66 5.14 5.36
CA ARG A 67 5.25 5.38 5.06
C ARG A 67 4.95 6.85 4.79
N ALA A 68 5.46 7.77 5.62
CA ALA A 68 5.26 9.20 5.44
C ALA A 68 5.86 9.72 4.12
N HIS A 69 7.00 9.13 3.71
CA HIS A 69 7.73 9.50 2.50
C HIS A 69 7.47 8.57 1.31
N ALA A 70 6.45 7.70 1.36
CA ALA A 70 6.14 6.75 0.30
C ALA A 70 5.97 7.42 -1.09
N HIS A 71 5.41 8.62 -1.11
CA HIS A 71 5.19 9.43 -2.31
C HIS A 71 6.46 10.03 -2.93
N GLU A 72 7.60 9.93 -2.25
CA GLU A 72 8.93 10.32 -2.73
C GLU A 72 9.75 9.11 -3.18
N GLY A 73 9.31 7.89 -2.84
CA GLY A 73 9.97 6.64 -3.15
C GLY A 73 9.48 5.96 -4.46
N PRO A 74 9.78 4.66 -4.64
CA PRO A 74 9.44 3.90 -5.84
C PRO A 74 7.94 3.90 -6.20
N MET A 75 7.07 4.03 -5.19
CA MET A 75 5.62 4.14 -5.36
C MET A 75 5.22 5.25 -6.32
N PHE A 76 5.92 6.39 -6.32
CA PHE A 76 5.65 7.47 -7.27
C PHE A 76 5.82 7.00 -8.72
N GLY A 77 6.93 6.30 -9.00
CA GLY A 77 7.21 5.76 -10.33
C GLY A 77 6.16 4.73 -10.78
N TYR A 78 5.73 3.84 -9.88
CA TYR A 78 4.68 2.87 -10.20
C TYR A 78 3.34 3.54 -10.52
N VAL A 79 2.90 4.51 -9.70
CA VAL A 79 1.64 5.23 -9.96
C VAL A 79 1.74 6.08 -11.23
N LYS A 80 2.88 6.74 -11.50
CA LYS A 80 3.11 7.50 -12.75
C LYS A 80 3.06 6.60 -13.97
N ARG A 81 3.58 5.38 -13.90
CA ARG A 81 3.49 4.40 -15.00
C ARG A 81 2.05 3.95 -15.26
N ALA A 82 1.24 3.77 -14.20
CA ALA A 82 -0.18 3.44 -14.34
C ALA A 82 -1.01 4.64 -14.85
N HIS A 83 -0.65 5.86 -14.46
CA HIS A 83 -1.35 7.10 -14.82
C HIS A 83 -0.38 8.16 -15.39
N PRO A 84 0.15 7.98 -16.61
CA PRO A 84 1.18 8.86 -17.16
C PRO A 84 0.71 10.31 -17.39
N ARG A 85 -0.61 10.50 -17.56
CA ARG A 85 -1.23 11.82 -17.76
C ARG A 85 -1.66 12.51 -16.46
N ALA A 86 -1.59 11.81 -15.32
CA ALA A 86 -1.88 12.45 -14.05
C ALA A 86 -0.76 13.43 -13.68
N ASP A 87 -1.17 14.55 -13.11
CA ASP A 87 -0.27 15.53 -12.54
C ASP A 87 0.54 14.94 -11.37
N ASP A 88 1.78 15.39 -11.20
CA ASP A 88 2.71 14.84 -10.21
C ASP A 88 2.22 15.12 -8.78
N GLN A 89 1.61 16.28 -8.53
CA GLN A 89 1.01 16.59 -7.23
C GLN A 89 -0.19 15.69 -6.97
N ALA A 90 -1.03 15.44 -7.98
CA ALA A 90 -2.15 14.51 -7.87
C ALA A 90 -1.69 13.08 -7.54
N ILE A 91 -0.60 12.61 -8.15
CA ILE A 91 0.01 11.31 -7.85
C ILE A 91 0.53 11.26 -6.42
N ARG A 92 1.29 12.26 -5.98
CA ARG A 92 1.80 12.34 -4.59
C ARG A 92 0.65 12.30 -3.59
N GLN A 93 -0.40 13.08 -3.85
CA GLN A 93 -1.57 13.14 -2.99
C GLN A 93 -2.33 11.81 -2.96
N ALA A 94 -2.46 11.12 -4.09
CA ALA A 94 -3.10 9.80 -4.15
C ALA A 94 -2.34 8.76 -3.32
N ILE A 95 -1.00 8.75 -3.38
CA ILE A 95 -0.15 7.87 -2.58
C ILE A 95 -0.31 8.18 -1.09
N ILE A 96 -0.18 9.45 -0.69
CA ILE A 96 -0.38 9.89 0.70
C ILE A 96 -1.77 9.47 1.21
N THR A 97 -2.79 9.58 0.38
CA THR A 97 -4.16 9.21 0.73
C THR A 97 -4.30 7.70 0.92
N ALA A 98 -3.70 6.89 0.04
CA ALA A 98 -3.67 5.43 0.17
C ALA A 98 -2.99 4.95 1.47
N VAL A 99 -1.83 5.53 1.82
CA VAL A 99 -1.12 5.23 3.07
C VAL A 99 -1.98 5.57 4.28
N LYS A 100 -2.56 6.78 4.30
CA LYS A 100 -3.40 7.23 5.43
C LYS A 100 -4.71 6.45 5.54
N PHE A 101 -5.25 5.95 4.44
CA PHE A 101 -6.42 5.07 4.46
C PHE A 101 -6.09 3.73 5.12
N GLU A 102 -4.95 3.12 4.79
CA GLU A 102 -4.44 1.93 5.49
C GLU A 102 -4.18 2.18 6.97
N ASP A 103 -3.54 3.29 7.32
CA ASP A 103 -3.34 3.66 8.74
C ASP A 103 -4.68 3.80 9.47
N ALA A 104 -5.69 4.37 8.82
CA ALA A 104 -7.00 4.59 9.41
C ALA A 104 -7.73 3.29 9.71
N TYR A 105 -7.83 2.36 8.75
CA TYR A 105 -8.53 1.10 9.03
C TYR A 105 -7.74 0.23 10.01
N ASN A 106 -6.41 0.24 10.01
CA ASN A 106 -5.60 -0.47 11.00
C ASN A 106 -5.82 0.11 12.41
N LYS A 107 -5.86 1.43 12.54
CA LYS A 107 -6.14 2.10 13.81
C LYS A 107 -7.55 1.84 14.34
N HIS A 108 -8.53 1.68 13.46
CA HIS A 108 -9.92 1.40 13.83
C HIS A 108 -10.22 -0.07 14.08
N PHE A 109 -9.27 -0.97 13.81
CA PHE A 109 -9.43 -2.38 14.13
C PHE A 109 -9.35 -2.59 15.64
N ASP A 110 -10.42 -3.17 16.19
CA ASP A 110 -10.53 -3.59 17.57
C ASP A 110 -11.25 -4.94 17.56
N TRP A 111 -10.56 -6.00 17.99
CA TRP A 111 -11.11 -7.36 17.97
C TRP A 111 -12.03 -7.57 19.17
N ASN A 112 -13.28 -7.13 19.04
CA ASN A 112 -14.29 -7.14 20.09
C ASN A 112 -15.60 -7.82 19.65
N GLY A 113 -15.53 -9.07 19.22
CA GLY A 113 -16.68 -9.87 18.80
C GLY A 113 -16.38 -10.71 17.57
N ASP A 114 -17.37 -10.83 16.68
CA ASP A 114 -17.19 -11.51 15.39
C ASP A 114 -16.10 -10.81 14.56
N PHE A 115 -15.13 -11.60 14.09
CA PHE A 115 -13.93 -11.10 13.42
C PHE A 115 -14.26 -10.37 12.11
N GLU A 116 -15.12 -10.95 11.28
CA GLU A 116 -15.52 -10.36 9.99
C GLU A 116 -16.25 -9.03 10.22
N ASP A 117 -17.11 -8.97 11.24
CA ASP A 117 -17.75 -7.72 11.64
C ASP A 117 -16.73 -6.68 12.16
N CYS A 118 -15.69 -7.10 12.89
CA CYS A 118 -14.62 -6.20 13.36
C CYS A 118 -13.88 -5.57 12.16
N VAL A 119 -13.49 -6.39 11.18
CA VAL A 119 -12.83 -5.95 9.94
C VAL A 119 -13.73 -4.99 9.17
N ALA A 120 -15.00 -5.36 8.97
CA ALA A 120 -15.96 -4.53 8.25
C ALA A 120 -16.18 -3.17 8.95
N ARG A 121 -16.30 -3.16 10.29
CA ARG A 121 -16.43 -1.92 11.08
C ARG A 121 -15.21 -1.01 10.94
N ALA A 122 -14.01 -1.57 11.00
CA ALA A 122 -12.77 -0.79 10.90
C ALA A 122 -12.66 -0.07 9.54
N VAL A 123 -12.88 -0.80 8.45
CA VAL A 123 -12.86 -0.23 7.09
C VAL A 123 -14.01 0.76 6.90
N LYS A 124 -15.22 0.48 7.41
CA LYS A 124 -16.35 1.42 7.33
C LYS A 124 -16.09 2.73 8.07
N GLN A 125 -15.38 2.69 9.20
CA GLN A 125 -14.97 3.91 9.91
C GLN A 125 -13.94 4.70 9.10
N ALA A 126 -12.93 4.04 8.54
CA ALA A 126 -11.95 4.69 7.67
C ALA A 126 -12.60 5.30 6.41
N ALA A 127 -13.56 4.60 5.79
CA ALA A 127 -14.27 5.07 4.61
C ALA A 127 -15.02 6.40 4.83
N ARG A 128 -15.45 6.72 6.07
CA ARG A 128 -16.05 8.03 6.38
C ARG A 128 -15.07 9.18 6.16
N LYS A 129 -13.78 8.96 6.38
CA LYS A 129 -12.72 9.94 6.17
C LYS A 129 -12.14 9.90 4.76
N TYR A 130 -12.27 8.76 4.09
CA TYR A 130 -11.76 8.52 2.72
C TYR A 130 -12.89 7.98 1.83
N PRO A 131 -13.91 8.79 1.48
CA PRO A 131 -15.15 8.32 0.84
C PRO A 131 -15.05 8.15 -0.69
N HIS A 132 -13.90 8.47 -1.29
CA HIS A 132 -13.75 8.57 -2.75
C HIS A 132 -13.14 7.34 -3.40
N TYR A 133 -13.03 6.23 -2.67
CA TYR A 133 -12.65 4.94 -3.23
C TYR A 133 -13.85 4.21 -3.82
N LEU A 134 -13.60 3.32 -4.77
CA LEU A 134 -14.60 2.37 -5.27
C LEU A 134 -14.99 1.34 -4.20
N GLU A 135 -16.20 0.78 -4.29
CA GLU A 135 -16.64 -0.29 -3.37
C GLU A 135 -15.72 -1.52 -3.45
N THR A 136 -15.17 -1.81 -4.63
CA THR A 136 -14.16 -2.87 -4.79
C THR A 136 -12.92 -2.60 -3.95
N THR A 137 -12.49 -1.35 -3.87
CA THR A 137 -11.33 -0.95 -3.06
C THR A 137 -11.61 -1.11 -1.56
N TYR A 138 -12.81 -0.76 -1.09
CA TYR A 138 -13.20 -1.02 0.30
C TYR A 138 -13.26 -2.52 0.61
N ARG A 139 -13.79 -3.34 -0.30
CA ARG A 139 -13.77 -4.80 -0.16
C ARG A 139 -12.34 -5.32 -0.08
N ASP A 140 -11.46 -4.87 -0.96
CA ASP A 140 -10.07 -5.29 -0.98
C ASP A 140 -9.34 -4.85 0.31
N ALA A 141 -9.70 -3.70 0.89
CA ALA A 141 -9.19 -3.27 2.20
C ALA A 141 -9.64 -4.16 3.35
N ARG A 142 -10.89 -4.67 3.32
CA ARG A 142 -11.36 -5.67 4.31
C ARG A 142 -10.52 -6.94 4.20
N ASN A 143 -10.27 -7.42 2.99
CA ASN A 143 -9.46 -8.62 2.76
C ASN A 143 -8.01 -8.47 3.27
N ASP A 144 -7.39 -7.31 3.04
CA ASP A 144 -6.04 -7.03 3.57
C ASP A 144 -6.02 -7.01 5.09
N LEU A 145 -6.96 -6.28 5.70
CA LEU A 145 -7.04 -6.19 7.14
C LEU A 145 -7.27 -7.57 7.77
N ALA A 146 -8.16 -8.37 7.18
CA ALA A 146 -8.39 -9.74 7.62
C ALA A 146 -7.12 -10.62 7.50
N TYR A 147 -6.34 -10.46 6.42
CA TYR A 147 -5.09 -11.20 6.22
C TYR A 147 -4.01 -10.83 7.25
N TYR A 148 -3.89 -9.55 7.62
CA TYR A 148 -2.87 -9.10 8.57
C TYR A 148 -3.23 -9.32 10.04
N MET A 149 -4.51 -9.42 10.38
CA MET A 149 -4.98 -9.53 11.76
C MET A 149 -5.29 -10.97 12.21
N LYS A 150 -5.18 -11.94 11.28
CA LYS A 150 -5.40 -13.37 11.55
C LYS A 150 -4.08 -14.11 11.67
#